data_AF-A0A6G2DWQ3-F1
#
_entry.id   AF-A0A6G2DWQ3-F1
#
_cell.length_a   1.000
_cell.length_b   1.000
_cell.length_c   1.000
_cell.angle_alpha   90.00
_cell.angle_beta   90.00
_cell.angle_gamma   90.00
#
_symmetry.space_group_name_H-M   'P 1'
#
loop_
_entity.id
_entity.type
_entity.pdbx_description
1 polymer ?
#
loop_
_entity_poly.entity_id
_entity_poly.type
_entity_poly.pdbx_seq_one_letter_code
_entity_poly.pdbx_strand_id
1 'polypeptide(L)'
;FQKFLLPTLTTPSVIIMDNARFHRMGKLELLCEEFGHKLLPLPPYSPEYNPIEKTWVHIKKNLKKVLPSCNTFYEALLSCSCFN
;
A
#
# COMPACT_ATOMS: atom_id res chain seq x y z
N PHE A 1 2.87 9.94 1.91
CA PHE A 1 2.31 10.51 0.66
C PHE A 1 3.32 11.42 -0.03
N GLN A 2 3.42 12.71 0.31
CA GLN A 2 4.28 13.68 -0.40
C GLN A 2 5.79 13.35 -0.39
N LYS A 3 6.33 12.87 0.73
CA LYS A 3 7.78 12.59 0.85
C LYS A 3 8.24 11.32 0.12
N PHE A 4 7.35 10.34 -0.05
CA PHE A 4 7.74 8.99 -0.47
C PHE A 4 6.99 8.48 -1.69
N LEU A 5 5.67 8.75 -1.80
CA LEU A 5 4.88 8.25 -2.92
C LEU A 5 4.98 9.19 -4.12
N LEU A 6 4.66 10.48 -3.94
CA LEU A 6 4.64 11.44 -5.06
C LEU A 6 5.95 11.49 -5.88
N PRO A 7 7.16 11.48 -5.27
CA PRO A 7 8.41 11.51 -6.03
C PRO A 7 8.64 10.26 -6.89
N THR A 8 7.92 9.17 -6.63
CA THR A 8 8.05 7.91 -7.39
C THR A 8 7.11 7.84 -8.59
N LEU A 9 6.13 8.75 -8.69
CA LEU A 9 5.16 8.79 -9.78
C LEU A 9 5.66 9.72 -10.88
N THR A 10 6.13 9.15 -11.99
CA THR A 10 6.67 9.92 -13.13
C THR A 10 5.63 10.25 -14.19
N THR A 11 4.43 9.70 -14.08
CA THR A 11 3.33 9.90 -15.04
C THR A 11 2.00 10.12 -14.31
N PRO A 12 1.03 10.80 -14.95
CA PRO A 12 -0.32 10.93 -14.41
C PRO A 12 -0.89 9.56 -14.03
N SER A 13 -1.33 9.43 -12.78
CA SER A 13 -1.66 8.15 -12.17
C SER A 13 -2.93 8.27 -11.35
N VAL A 14 -3.68 7.17 -11.23
CA VAL A 14 -4.82 7.07 -10.31
C VAL A 14 -4.36 6.32 -9.06
N ILE A 15 -4.52 6.96 -7.90
CA ILE A 15 -4.14 6.43 -6.60
C ILE A 15 -5.39 5.90 -5.92
N ILE A 16 -5.45 4.58 -5.76
CA ILE A 16 -6.53 3.90 -5.05
C ILE A 16 -6.21 3.90 -3.55
N MET A 17 -7.15 4.34 -2.72
CA MET A 17 -6.91 4.47 -1.27
C MET A 17 -8.14 4.08 -0.45
N ASP A 18 -7.94 3.38 0.67
CA ASP A 18 -9.00 3.06 1.63
C ASP A 18 -9.31 4.26 2.54
N ASN A 19 -10.47 4.24 3.20
CA ASN A 19 -10.97 5.35 4.03
C ASN A 19 -10.44 5.34 5.47
N ALA A 20 -9.20 4.91 5.69
CA ALA A 20 -8.60 4.92 7.02
C ALA A 20 -8.65 6.34 7.62
N ARG A 21 -8.97 6.50 8.90
CA ARG A 21 -9.23 7.81 9.54
C ARG A 21 -8.06 8.81 9.41
N PHE A 22 -6.82 8.31 9.29
CA PHE A 22 -5.63 9.14 9.12
C PHE A 22 -5.37 9.55 7.66
N HIS A 23 -6.07 8.95 6.70
CA HIS A 23 -6.17 9.44 5.32
C HIS A 23 -7.09 10.66 5.31
N ARG A 24 -6.50 11.84 5.49
CA ARG A 24 -7.20 13.12 5.38
C ARG A 24 -7.55 13.37 3.91
N MET A 25 -8.61 12.72 3.42
CA MET A 25 -8.93 12.61 1.99
C MET A 25 -8.95 13.95 1.28
N GLY A 26 -9.60 14.99 1.83
CA GLY A 26 -9.61 16.31 1.19
C GLY A 26 -8.22 16.94 1.01
N LYS A 27 -7.28 16.71 1.94
CA LYS A 27 -5.88 17.17 1.77
C LYS A 27 -5.15 16.34 0.73
N LEU A 28 -5.41 15.03 0.68
CA LEU A 28 -4.77 14.12 -0.26
C LEU A 28 -5.25 14.37 -1.70
N GLU A 29 -6.54 14.64 -1.89
CA GLU A 29 -7.14 14.95 -3.19
C GLU A 29 -6.52 16.20 -3.80
N LEU A 30 -6.45 17.31 -3.05
CA LEU A 30 -5.78 18.53 -3.49
C LEU A 30 -4.31 18.30 -3.85
N LEU A 31 -3.58 17.54 -3.04
CA LEU A 31 -2.18 17.18 -3.32
C LEU A 31 -2.04 16.27 -4.54
N CYS A 32 -3.01 15.41 -4.84
CA CYS A 32 -2.97 14.61 -6.06
C CYS A 32 -3.15 15.51 -7.28
N GLU A 33 -4.17 16.38 -7.25
CA GLU A 33 -4.48 17.29 -8.35
C GLU A 33 -3.33 18.25 -8.66
N GLU A 34 -2.71 18.82 -7.63
CA GLU A 34 -1.53 19.71 -7.77
C GLU A 34 -0.36 19.03 -8.50
N PHE A 35 -0.20 17.72 -8.32
CA PHE A 35 0.87 16.93 -8.95
C PHE A 35 0.39 16.19 -10.21
N GLY A 36 -0.83 16.46 -10.70
CA GLY A 36 -1.36 15.84 -11.93
C GLY A 36 -1.81 14.38 -11.77
N HIS A 37 -2.10 13.95 -10.55
CA HIS A 37 -2.64 12.63 -10.23
C HIS A 37 -4.11 12.72 -9.80
N LYS A 38 -4.81 11.58 -9.76
CA LYS A 38 -6.18 11.49 -9.23
C LYS A 38 -6.23 10.58 -8.02
N LEU A 39 -7.00 10.96 -7.00
CA LEU A 39 -7.31 10.10 -5.87
C LEU A 39 -8.64 9.39 -6.12
N LEU A 40 -8.68 8.07 -5.92
CA LEU A 40 -9.90 7.28 -5.99
C LEU A 40 -10.11 6.55 -4.65
N PRO A 41 -10.97 7.08 -3.77
CA PRO A 41 -11.29 6.41 -2.52
C PRO A 41 -12.12 5.16 -2.79
N LEU A 42 -11.84 4.08 -2.05
CA LEU A 42 -12.64 2.86 -2.08
C LEU A 42 -13.98 3.05 -1.35
N PRO A 43 -15.04 2.30 -1.71
CA PRO A 43 -16.26 2.27 -0.94
C PRO A 43 -16.01 1.79 0.51
N PRO A 44 -16.78 2.29 1.50
CA PRO A 44 -16.67 1.81 2.87
C PRO A 44 -16.88 0.29 2.98
N TYR A 45 -16.04 -0.37 3.79
CA TYR A 45 -16.10 -1.81 4.05
C TYR A 45 -15.96 -2.72 2.82
N SER A 46 -15.27 -2.25 1.77
CA SER A 46 -14.97 -3.05 0.57
C SER A 46 -13.49 -3.47 0.47
N PRO A 47 -12.97 -4.31 1.39
CA PRO A 47 -11.58 -4.78 1.35
C PRO A 47 -11.26 -5.62 0.10
N GLU A 48 -12.27 -6.23 -0.52
CA GLU A 48 -12.14 -6.99 -1.77
C GLU A 48 -11.63 -6.14 -2.95
N TYR A 49 -11.87 -4.83 -2.90
CA TYR A 49 -11.39 -3.87 -3.90
C TYR A 49 -10.00 -3.29 -3.58
N ASN A 50 -9.39 -3.66 -2.45
CA ASN A 50 -8.05 -3.23 -2.10
C ASN A 50 -7.02 -4.31 -2.49
N PRO A 51 -6.30 -4.19 -3.62
CA PRO A 51 -5.43 -5.26 -4.12
C PRO A 51 -4.30 -5.63 -3.15
N ILE A 52 -3.88 -4.69 -2.30
CA ILE A 52 -2.82 -4.92 -1.31
C ILE A 52 -3.22 -5.96 -0.26
N GLU A 53 -4.52 -6.18 -0.01
CA GLU A 53 -5.00 -7.17 0.96
C GLU A 53 -4.60 -8.58 0.57
N LYS A 54 -4.67 -8.91 -0.73
CA LYS A 54 -4.22 -10.21 -1.25
C LYS A 54 -2.72 -10.40 -1.06
N THR A 55 -1.94 -9.36 -1.30
CA THR A 55 -0.49 -9.34 -1.05
C THR A 55 -0.19 -9.56 0.44
N TRP A 56 -0.91 -8.88 1.33
CA TRP A 56 -0.76 -9.07 2.79
C TRP A 56 -1.11 -10.48 3.25
N VAL A 57 -2.12 -11.12 2.66
CA VAL A 57 -2.43 -12.53 2.96
C VAL A 57 -1.24 -13.43 2.62
N HIS A 58 -0.60 -13.23 1.47
CA HIS A 58 0.57 -14.01 1.07
C HIS A 58 1.78 -13.75 1.97
N ILE A 59 2.07 -12.48 2.26
CA ILE A 59 3.15 -12.08 3.18
C ILE A 59 2.96 -12.74 4.55
N LYS A 60 1.76 -12.63 5.14
CA LYS A 60 1.45 -13.23 6.45
C LYS A 60 1.61 -14.76 6.43
N LYS A 61 1.18 -15.41 5.35
CA LYS A 61 1.32 -16.87 5.18
C LYS A 61 2.79 -17.29 5.11
N ASN A 62 3.63 -16.52 4.41
CA ASN A 62 5.07 -16.77 4.35
C ASN A 62 5.72 -16.56 5.72
N LEU A 63 5.48 -15.40 6.34
CA LEU A 63 6.05 -15.04 7.64
C LEU A 63 5.75 -16.09 8.72
N LYS A 64 4.51 -16.60 8.79
CA LYS A 64 4.16 -17.67 9.75
C LYS A 64 5.04 -18.92 9.63
N LYS A 65 5.58 -19.22 8.44
CA LYS A 65 6.44 -20.38 8.20
C LYS A 65 7.90 -20.10 8.51
N VAL A 66 8.41 -18.94 8.10
CA VAL A 66 9.85 -18.65 8.10
C VAL A 66 10.32 -17.87 9.33
N LEU A 67 9.45 -17.12 10.00
CA LEU A 67 9.81 -16.27 11.14
C LEU A 67 10.51 -17.04 12.28
N PRO A 68 10.15 -18.30 12.63
CA PRO A 68 10.87 -19.07 13.64
C PRO A 68 12.31 -19.43 13.26
N SER A 69 12.66 -19.33 11.97
CA SER A 69 13.96 -19.75 11.42
C SER A 69 14.82 -18.58 10.93
N CYS A 70 14.33 -17.34 11.02
CA CYS A 70 15.05 -16.13 10.65
C CYS A 70 15.57 -15.39 11.89
N ASN A 71 16.71 -14.71 11.77
CA ASN A 71 17.27 -13.93 12.87
C ASN A 71 16.57 -12.59 13.02
N THR A 72 16.05 -12.04 11.92
CA THR A 72 15.35 -10.77 11.91
C THR A 72 14.02 -10.84 11.16
N PHE A 73 13.10 -9.94 11.52
CA PHE A 73 11.86 -9.75 10.77
C PHE A 73 12.13 -9.33 9.31
N TYR A 74 13.19 -8.56 9.07
CA TYR A 74 13.53 -8.07 7.74
C TYR A 74 13.96 -9.21 6.80
N GLU A 75 14.78 -10.14 7.27
CA GLU A 75 15.12 -11.38 6.54
C GLU A 75 13.87 -12.20 6.22
N ALA A 76 13.00 -12.40 7.21
CA ALA A 76 11.74 -13.12 7.03
C ALA A 76 10.84 -12.43 6.00
N LEU A 77 10.77 -11.09 6.02
CA LEU A 77 9.96 -10.30 5.09
C LEU A 77 10.51 -10.38 3.67
N LEU A 78 11.82 -10.23 3.48
CA LEU A 78 12.48 -10.30 2.17
C LEU A 78 12.46 -11.70 1.56
N SER A 79 12.32 -12.75 2.37
CA SER A 79 12.13 -14.11 1.84
C SER A 79 10.80 -14.31 1.11
N CYS A 80 9.86 -13.36 1.23
CA CYS A 80 8.55 -13.46 0.60
C CYS A 80 8.64 -13.18 -0.91
N SER A 81 8.10 -14.09 -1.72
CA SER A 81 8.07 -13.97 -3.19
C SER A 81 7.27 -12.77 -3.73
N CYS A 82 6.58 -12.00 -2.88
CA CYS A 82 5.92 -10.75 -3.28
C CYS A 82 6.90 -9.60 -3.53
N PHE A 83 8.16 -9.75 -3.12
CA PHE A 83 9.19 -8.71 -3.22
C PHE A 83 10.32 -9.07 -4.21
N ASN A 84 10.20 -10.21 -4.89
CA ASN A 84 11.05 -10.62 -6.02
C ASN A 84 10.31 -10.35 -7.32
#